data_AF-A0A671F9H6-F1
#
_entry.id   AF-A0A671F9H6-F1
#
_cell.length_a   1.000
_cell.length_b   1.000
_cell.length_c   1.000
_cell.angle_alpha   90.00
_cell.angle_beta   90.00
_cell.angle_gamma   90.00
#
_symmetry.space_group_name_H-M   'P 1'
#
loop_
_entity.id
_entity.type
_entity.pdbx_description
1 polymer ?
#
loop_
_entity_poly.entity_id
_entity_poly.type
_entity_poly.pdbx_seq_one_letter_code
_entity_poly.pdbx_strand_id
1 'polypeptide(L)'
;MKLLTVLMLIALPVSCFAGSGCPLFEKMVDKLVSSEVGVDQFVEDFQEFVNDEDTANALKEMKQSFLDQDYKTLENIQVIVYSSVLHHL
;
A
#
# COMPACT_ATOMS: atom_id res chain seq x y z
N MET A 1 28.41 30.48 3.43
CA MET A 1 27.79 29.60 2.40
C MET A 1 27.98 28.09 2.69
N LYS A 2 28.10 27.66 3.96
CA LYS A 2 28.16 26.23 4.34
C LYS A 2 26.86 25.74 5.02
N LEU A 3 26.16 26.64 5.70
CA LEU A 3 24.90 26.36 6.39
C LEU A 3 23.76 25.96 5.44
N LEU A 4 23.64 26.62 4.29
CA LEU A 4 22.63 26.29 3.27
C LEU A 4 22.84 24.88 2.70
N THR A 5 24.09 24.47 2.49
CA THR A 5 24.45 23.15 1.97
C THR A 5 24.15 22.05 2.99
N VAL A 6 24.41 22.29 4.27
CA VAL A 6 24.06 21.37 5.37
C VAL A 6 22.54 21.23 5.51
N LEU A 7 21.79 22.32 5.37
CA LEU A 7 20.32 22.29 5.43
C LEU A 7 19.71 21.48 4.27
N MET A 8 20.24 21.63 3.04
CA MET A 8 19.79 20.82 1.90
C MET A 8 20.13 19.33 2.07
N LEU A 9 21.29 19.01 2.64
CA LEU A 9 21.70 17.62 2.90
C LEU A 9 20.87 16.94 4.00
N ILE A 10 20.26 17.69 4.92
CA ILE A 10 19.34 17.15 5.93
C ILE A 10 17.94 16.96 5.35
N ALA A 11 17.52 17.77 4.37
CA ALA A 11 16.25 17.61 3.68
C ALA A 11 16.24 16.42 2.70
N LEU A 12 17.37 16.13 2.05
CA LEU A 12 17.54 15.03 1.10
C LEU A 12 17.13 13.63 1.63
N PRO A 13 17.55 13.19 2.84
CA PRO A 13 17.11 11.91 3.39
C PRO A 13 15.63 11.88 3.79
N VAL A 14 15.01 13.05 4.07
CA VAL A 14 13.58 13.14 4.40
C VAL A 14 12.72 12.99 3.14
N SER A 15 13.20 13.48 1.99
CA SER A 15 12.54 13.24 0.69
C SER A 15 12.64 11.79 0.20
N CYS A 16 13.61 11.00 0.66
CA CYS A 16 13.73 9.58 0.31
C CYS A 16 12.89 8.64 1.21
N PHE A 17 12.17 9.17 2.19
CA PHE A 17 11.27 8.42 3.08
C PHE A 17 9.80 8.83 2.86
N ALA A 18 9.48 9.34 1.67
CA ALA A 18 8.09 9.54 1.28
C ALA A 18 7.52 8.17 0.91
N GLY A 19 6.48 7.72 1.61
CA GLY A 19 5.71 6.53 1.23
C GLY A 19 5.01 6.73 -0.12
N SER A 20 3.86 6.10 -0.32
CA SER A 20 3.08 6.26 -1.54
C SER A 20 2.51 7.68 -1.75
N GLY A 21 2.58 8.54 -0.71
CA GLY A 21 1.94 9.86 -0.67
C GLY A 21 0.42 9.81 -0.48
N CYS A 22 -0.18 8.61 -0.45
CA CYS A 22 -1.61 8.37 -0.26
C CYS A 22 -1.85 7.39 0.90
N PRO A 23 -2.15 7.88 2.13
CA PRO A 23 -2.33 7.01 3.30
C PRO A 23 -3.43 5.95 3.14
N LEU A 24 -4.46 6.25 2.34
CA LEU A 24 -5.54 5.32 2.03
C LEU A 24 -5.02 4.13 1.22
N PHE A 25 -4.16 4.39 0.23
CA PHE A 25 -3.57 3.34 -0.61
C PHE A 25 -2.61 2.47 0.20
N GLU A 26 -1.79 3.06 1.08
CA GLU A 26 -0.90 2.31 1.99
C GLU A 26 -1.71 1.37 2.89
N LYS A 27 -2.78 1.88 3.50
CA LYS A 27 -3.69 1.08 4.32
C LYS A 27 -4.33 -0.06 3.53
N MET A 28 -4.68 0.17 2.26
CA MET A 28 -5.22 -0.87 1.38
C MET A 28 -4.21 -1.97 1.12
N VAL A 29 -2.97 -1.60 0.77
CA VAL A 29 -1.89 -2.56 0.51
C VAL A 29 -1.59 -3.39 1.77
N ASP A 30 -1.46 -2.75 2.93
CA ASP A 30 -1.19 -3.43 4.20
C ASP A 30 -2.27 -4.46 4.55
N LYS A 31 -3.55 -4.08 4.41
CA LYS A 31 -4.68 -4.99 4.66
C LYS A 31 -4.81 -6.07 3.58
N LEU A 32 -4.42 -5.79 2.35
CA LEU A 32 -4.48 -6.72 1.23
C LEU A 32 -3.47 -7.86 1.44
N VAL A 33 -2.23 -7.54 1.79
CA VAL A 33 -1.16 -8.54 1.99
C VAL A 33 -1.18 -9.22 3.36
N SER A 34 -1.94 -8.70 4.33
CA SER A 34 -2.07 -9.33 5.65
C SER A 34 -2.92 -10.60 5.62
N SER A 35 -2.39 -11.69 6.15
CA SER A 35 -3.13 -12.95 6.36
C SER A 35 -4.11 -12.90 7.54
N GLU A 36 -4.00 -11.89 8.40
CA GLU A 36 -4.89 -11.71 9.56
C GLU A 36 -6.23 -11.07 9.16
N VAL A 37 -6.26 -10.36 8.03
CA VAL A 37 -7.46 -9.73 7.50
C VAL A 37 -8.19 -10.72 6.59
N GLY A 38 -9.40 -11.11 6.97
CA GLY A 38 -10.27 -11.96 6.16
C GLY A 38 -10.93 -11.21 4.98
N VAL A 39 -11.57 -11.95 4.08
CA VAL A 39 -12.26 -11.41 2.89
C VAL A 39 -13.37 -10.42 3.28
N ASP A 40 -14.27 -10.82 4.17
CA ASP A 40 -15.42 -9.97 4.55
C ASP A 40 -14.96 -8.69 5.26
N GLN A 41 -13.98 -8.81 6.16
CA GLN A 41 -13.38 -7.67 6.85
C GLN A 41 -12.72 -6.70 5.86
N PHE A 42 -12.01 -7.21 4.85
CA PHE A 42 -11.39 -6.37 3.83
C PHE A 42 -12.43 -5.58 3.03
N VAL A 43 -13.55 -6.22 2.65
CA VAL A 43 -14.64 -5.52 1.95
C VAL A 43 -15.27 -4.45 2.85
N GLU A 44 -15.51 -4.76 4.12
CA GLU A 44 -16.05 -3.82 5.11
C GLU A 44 -15.13 -2.61 5.33
N ASP A 45 -13.82 -2.84 5.42
CA ASP A 45 -12.79 -1.80 5.58
C ASP A 45 -12.78 -0.77 4.43
N PHE A 46 -13.23 -1.16 3.24
CA PHE A 46 -13.24 -0.34 2.01
C PHE A 46 -14.65 -0.13 1.43
N GLN A 47 -15.71 -0.37 2.20
CA GLN A 47 -17.10 -0.30 1.75
C GLN A 47 -17.49 1.08 1.17
N GLU A 48 -16.86 2.16 1.62
CA GLU A 48 -17.05 3.52 1.10
C GLU A 48 -16.75 3.62 -0.42
N PHE A 49 -15.91 2.72 -0.94
CA PHE A 49 -15.50 2.69 -2.33
C PHE A 49 -16.26 1.63 -3.15
N VAL A 50 -17.24 0.95 -2.54
CA VAL A 50 -18.04 -0.11 -3.16
C VAL A 50 -19.36 0.46 -3.63
N ASN A 51 -19.48 0.70 -4.94
CA ASN A 51 -20.68 1.32 -5.53
C ASN A 51 -21.77 0.30 -5.90
N ASP A 52 -21.39 -0.96 -6.07
CA ASP A 52 -22.26 -2.02 -6.57
C ASP A 52 -21.74 -3.42 -6.16
N GLU A 53 -22.56 -4.42 -6.44
CA GLU A 53 -22.27 -5.83 -6.14
C GLU A 53 -21.07 -6.36 -6.94
N ASP A 54 -20.88 -5.89 -8.17
CA ASP A 54 -19.75 -6.31 -9.01
C ASP A 54 -18.41 -5.85 -8.40
N THR A 55 -18.36 -4.61 -7.89
CA THR A 55 -17.21 -4.04 -7.18
C THR A 55 -16.95 -4.80 -5.87
N ALA A 56 -18.01 -5.16 -5.14
CA ALA A 56 -17.90 -5.97 -3.93
C ALA A 56 -17.31 -7.35 -4.24
N ASN A 57 -17.78 -8.00 -5.30
CA ASN A 57 -17.30 -9.31 -5.73
C ASN A 57 -15.85 -9.24 -6.23
N ALA A 58 -15.47 -8.21 -6.97
CA ALA A 58 -14.09 -7.98 -7.38
C ALA A 58 -13.15 -7.80 -6.18
N LEU A 59 -13.55 -7.07 -5.14
CA LEU A 59 -12.78 -6.93 -3.90
C LEU A 59 -12.63 -8.27 -3.16
N LYS A 60 -13.69 -9.09 -3.14
CA LYS A 60 -13.64 -10.43 -2.55
C LYS A 60 -12.66 -11.34 -3.27
N GLU A 61 -12.77 -11.42 -4.60
CA GLU A 61 -11.90 -12.23 -5.45
C GLU A 61 -10.43 -11.76 -5.35
N MET A 62 -10.22 -10.44 -5.36
CA MET A 62 -8.90 -9.86 -5.18
C MET A 62 -8.32 -10.25 -3.82
N LYS A 63 -9.05 -10.07 -2.72
CA LYS A 63 -8.54 -10.43 -1.40
C LYS A 63 -8.28 -11.93 -1.26
N GLN A 64 -9.19 -12.77 -1.76
CA GLN A 64 -9.01 -14.23 -1.71
C GLN A 64 -7.75 -14.66 -2.47
N SER A 65 -7.50 -14.07 -3.64
CA SER A 65 -6.31 -14.37 -4.44
C SER A 65 -4.99 -14.10 -3.68
N PHE A 66 -4.97 -13.10 -2.80
CA PHE A 66 -3.82 -12.79 -1.94
C PHE A 66 -3.71 -13.75 -0.75
N LEU A 67 -4.83 -14.15 -0.14
CA LEU A 67 -4.82 -15.17 0.91
C LEU A 67 -4.32 -16.53 0.41
N ASP A 68 -4.49 -16.80 -0.87
CA ASP A 68 -4.00 -18.02 -1.52
C ASP A 68 -2.49 -17.98 -1.86
N GLN A 69 -1.82 -16.83 -1.69
CA GLN A 69 -0.37 -16.69 -1.92
C GLN A 69 0.44 -17.13 -0.70
N ASP A 70 1.70 -17.52 -0.95
CA ASP A 70 2.66 -17.77 0.12
C ASP A 70 3.23 -16.46 0.71
N TYR A 71 3.76 -16.54 1.93
CA TYR A 71 4.31 -15.40 2.66
C TYR A 71 5.37 -14.63 1.86
N LYS A 72 6.27 -15.32 1.14
CA LYS A 72 7.36 -14.66 0.39
C LYS A 72 6.80 -13.89 -0.80
N THR A 73 5.77 -14.42 -1.45
CA THR A 73 5.07 -13.69 -2.52
C THR A 73 4.40 -12.43 -1.99
N LEU A 74 3.72 -12.51 -0.85
CA LEU A 74 3.07 -11.35 -0.20
C LEU A 74 4.08 -10.27 0.20
N GLU A 75 5.21 -10.67 0.79
CA GLU A 75 6.32 -9.76 1.13
C GLU A 75 6.88 -9.05 -0.11
N ASN A 76 7.07 -9.79 -1.21
CA ASN A 76 7.55 -9.21 -2.46
C ASN A 76 6.54 -8.23 -3.08
N ILE A 77 5.24 -8.51 -3.02
CA ILE A 77 4.22 -7.58 -3.51
C ILE A 77 4.28 -6.27 -2.75
N GLN A 78 4.41 -6.32 -1.42
CA GLN A 78 4.56 -5.14 -0.59
C GLN A 78 5.76 -4.29 -1.07
N VAL A 79 6.93 -4.91 -1.25
CA VAL A 79 8.13 -4.23 -1.76
C VAL A 79 7.93 -3.63 -3.16
N ILE A 80 7.30 -4.36 -4.08
CA ILE A 80 7.02 -3.88 -5.45
C ILE A 80 6.11 -2.65 -5.41
N VAL A 81 5.04 -2.69 -4.61
CA VAL A 81 4.09 -1.57 -4.53
C VAL A 81 4.76 -0.33 -3.94
N TYR A 82 5.50 -0.46 -2.84
CA TYR A 82 6.19 0.71 -2.26
C TYR A 82 7.30 1.26 -3.15
N SER A 83 8.09 0.40 -3.81
CA SER A 83 9.18 0.84 -4.69
C SER A 83 8.70 1.47 -5.99
N SER A 84 7.56 1.02 -6.54
CA SER A 84 6.98 1.60 -7.76
C SER A 84 6.33 2.95 -7.52
N VAL A 85 5.67 3.15 -6.37
CA VAL A 85 5.03 4.44 -6.07
C VAL A 85 6.06 5.49 -5.66
N LEU A 86 7.17 5.11 -5.00
CA LEU A 86 8.28 6.03 -4.70
C LEU A 86 8.91 6.65 -5.96
N HIS A 87 8.81 6.00 -7.12
CA HIS A 87 9.40 6.49 -8.38
C HIS A 87 8.52 7.56 -9.07
N HIS A 88 7.26 7.69 -8.68
CA HIS A 88 6.31 8.63 -9.29
C HIS A 88 6.08 9.92 -8.49
N LEU A 89 6.76 10.08 -7.35
CA LEU A 89 6.79 11.29 -6.52
C LEU A 89 8.19 11.91 -6.53
#